data_AF-A0A0N0UZX3-F1
#
_entry.id   AF-A0A0N0UZX3-F1
#
_cell.length_a   1.000
_cell.length_b   1.000
_cell.length_c   1.000
_cell.angle_alpha   90.00
_cell.angle_beta   90.00
_cell.angle_gamma   90.00
#
_symmetry.space_group_name_H-M   'P 1'
#
loop_
_entity.id
_entity.type
_entity.pdbx_description
1 polymer ?
#
loop_
_entity_poly.entity_id
_entity_poly.type
_entity_poly.pdbx_seq_one_letter_code
_entity_poly.pdbx_strand_id
1 'polypeptide(L)' 'MEKRIWIENYFDYNFTKKLIICSNKGLLKGDLLIDDNIEGRGQESFEGKIIHFGSSDFPDWQSVYSLLFC' A
#
# COMPACT_ATOMS: atom_id res chain seq x y z
N MET A 1 2.92 14.36 -11.56
CA MET A 1 4.07 13.78 -12.29
C MET A 1 5.24 13.41 -11.35
N GLU A 2 5.35 14.03 -10.17
CA GLU A 2 6.43 13.79 -9.18
C GLU A 2 6.51 12.35 -8.65
N LYS A 3 5.39 11.74 -8.24
CA LYS A 3 5.40 10.39 -7.63
C LYS A 3 6.03 9.32 -8.52
N ARG A 4 5.78 9.35 -9.83
CA ARG A 4 6.38 8.42 -10.80
C ARG A 4 7.90 8.55 -10.85
N ILE A 5 8.40 9.79 -10.85
CA ILE A 5 9.85 10.09 -10.89
C ILE A 5 10.51 9.63 -9.60
N TRP A 6 9.87 9.85 -8.45
CA TRP A 6 10.36 9.34 -7.17
C TRP A 6 10.50 7.81 -7.18
N ILE A 7 9.48 7.09 -7.66
CA ILE A 7 9.55 5.62 -7.78
C ILE A 7 10.72 5.18 -8.68
N GLU A 8 10.92 5.83 -9.83
CA GLU A 8 12.04 5.51 -10.72
C GLU A 8 13.39 5.71 -10.04
N ASN A 9 13.57 6.80 -9.30
CA ASN A 9 14.84 7.14 -8.65
C ASN A 9 15.24 6.16 -7.53
N TYR A 10 14.27 5.56 -6.84
CA TYR A 10 14.55 4.67 -5.70
C TYR A 10 14.34 3.18 -6.00
N PHE A 11 13.54 2.84 -7.02
CA PHE A 11 13.13 1.45 -7.32
C PHE A 11 13.34 1.04 -8.78
N ASP A 12 13.98 1.88 -9.62
CA ASP A 12 14.15 1.68 -11.07
C ASP A 12 12.86 1.86 -11.91
N TYR A 13 13.05 2.12 -13.21
CA TYR A 13 12.00 2.36 -14.19
C TYR A 13 10.96 1.23 -14.23
N ASN A 14 11.37 -0.02 -14.01
CA ASN A 14 10.45 -1.16 -14.06
C ASN A 14 9.36 -1.11 -12.98
N PHE A 15 9.64 -0.53 -11.81
CA PHE A 15 8.63 -0.35 -10.77
C PHE A 15 7.57 0.69 -11.14
N THR A 16 7.90 1.64 -12.01
CA THR A 16 6.92 2.65 -12.47
C THR A 16 5.74 2.02 -13.22
N LYS A 17 5.95 0.86 -13.86
CA LYS A 17 4.89 0.09 -14.56
C LYS A 17 3.89 -0.55 -13.59
N LYS A 18 4.26 -0.70 -12.31
CA LYS A 18 3.40 -1.23 -11.25
C LYS A 18 2.69 -0.13 -10.44
N LEU A 19 2.99 1.14 -10.71
CA LEU A 19 2.38 2.27 -10.01
C LEU A 19 0.94 2.47 -10.47
N ILE A 20 -0.02 2.33 -9.55
CA ILE A 20 -1.42 2.70 -9.77
C ILE A 20 -1.68 4.02 -9.04
N ILE A 21 -2.11 5.05 -9.79
CA ILE A 21 -2.52 6.34 -9.21
C ILE A 21 -4.04 6.37 -9.16
N CYS A 22 -4.60 6.26 -7.96
CA CYS A 22 -6.04 6.26 -7.74
C CYS A 22 -6.38 6.98 -6.43
N SER A 23 -7.46 7.77 -6.44
CA SER A 23 -7.97 8.44 -5.23
C SER A 23 -8.84 7.54 -4.37
N ASN A 24 -9.54 6.58 -4.98
CA ASN A 24 -10.43 5.64 -4.30
C ASN A 24 -9.83 4.23 -4.36
N LYS A 25 -9.22 3.80 -3.25
CA LYS A 25 -8.53 2.51 -3.13
C LYS A 25 -9.49 1.32 -3.11
N GLY A 26 -10.79 1.52 -2.88
CA GLY A 26 -11.79 0.46 -2.93
C GLY A 26 -12.02 -0.09 -4.34
N LEU A 27 -11.59 0.64 -5.37
CA LEU A 27 -11.62 0.18 -6.77
C LEU A 27 -10.45 -0.74 -7.11
N LEU A 28 -9.42 -0.80 -6.27
CA LEU A 28 -8.25 -1.66 -6.48
C LEU A 28 -8.61 -3.11 -6.14
N LYS A 29 -8.02 -4.05 -6.88
CA LYS A 29 -8.15 -5.48 -6.62
C LYS A 29 -6.82 -6.05 -6.15
N GLY A 30 -6.83 -6.74 -5.03
CA GLY A 30 -5.67 -7.41 -4.46
C GLY A 30 -6.03 -8.07 -3.13
N ASP A 31 -5.19 -9.01 -2.70
CA ASP A 31 -5.42 -9.74 -1.43
C ASP A 31 -5.12 -8.88 -0.20
N LEU A 32 -4.21 -7.91 -0.35
CA LEU A 32 -3.68 -7.09 0.73
C LEU A 32 -3.51 -5.62 0.32
N LEU A 33 -3.83 -4.72 1.24
CA LEU A 33 -3.52 -3.29 1.17
C LEU A 33 -2.79 -2.86 2.44
N ILE A 34 -1.54 -2.42 2.31
CA ILE A 34 -0.75 -1.85 3.41
C ILE A 34 -0.84 -0.33 3.29
N ASP A 35 -1.43 0.33 4.28
CA ASP A 35 -1.71 1.76 4.24
C ASP A 35 -1.67 2.34 5.65
N ASP A 36 -1.27 3.61 5.78
CA ASP A 36 -1.31 4.35 7.04
C ASP A 36 -2.73 4.81 7.42
N ASN A 37 -3.70 4.68 6.52
CA ASN A 37 -5.09 5.01 6.76
C ASN A 37 -6.01 3.83 6.42
N ILE A 38 -7.03 3.58 7.25
CA ILE A 38 -8.03 2.52 7.03
C ILE A 38 -9.34 3.02 6.42
N GLU A 39 -9.55 4.34 6.33
CA GLU A 39 -10.79 4.93 5.81
C GLU A 39 -10.55 6.30 5.13
N GLY A 40 -11.57 6.80 4.44
CA GLY A 40 -11.65 8.17 3.90
C GLY A 40 -11.06 8.33 2.49
N ARG A 41 -10.37 7.32 1.98
CA ARG A 41 -9.89 7.23 0.58
C ARG A 41 -10.26 5.90 -0.07
N GLY A 42 -11.33 5.26 0.40
CA GLY A 42 -11.86 4.01 -0.15
C GLY A 42 -11.21 2.74 0.39
N GLN A 43 -10.27 2.84 1.32
CA GLN A 43 -9.71 1.66 2.02
C GLN A 43 -10.84 0.88 2.70
N GLU A 44 -11.82 1.56 3.29
CA GLU A 44 -12.99 0.98 3.94
C GLU A 44 -13.84 0.08 3.02
N SER A 45 -13.69 0.24 1.70
CA SER A 45 -14.37 -0.53 0.66
C SER A 45 -13.43 -1.49 -0.10
N PHE A 46 -12.18 -1.63 0.33
CA PHE A 46 -11.23 -2.56 -0.28
C PHE A 46 -11.62 -4.00 0.07
N GLU A 47 -11.74 -4.85 -0.95
CA GLU A 47 -12.24 -6.23 -0.77
C GLU A 47 -11.22 -7.16 -0.11
N GLY A 48 -9.93 -6.86 -0.22
CA GLY A 48 -8.86 -7.61 0.43
C GLY A 48 -8.66 -7.22 1.90
N LYS A 49 -7.65 -7.83 2.54
CA LYS A 49 -7.28 -7.50 3.91
C LYS A 49 -6.48 -6.20 3.96
N ILE A 50 -6.83 -5.32 4.91
CA ILE A 50 -6.10 -4.09 5.16
C ILE A 50 -5.12 -4.32 6.31
N ILE A 51 -3.88 -3.90 6.13
CA ILE A 51 -2.85 -3.80 7.17
C ILE A 51 -2.68 -2.32 7.49
N HIS A 52 -3.07 -1.91 8.68
CA HIS A 52 -2.97 -0.53 9.15
C HIS A 52 -1.55 -0.26 9.65
N PHE A 53 -0.70 0.28 8.77
CA PHE A 53 0.69 0.57 9.07
C PHE A 53 0.80 1.73 10.08
N GLY A 54 1.65 1.57 11.10
CA GLY A 54 1.78 2.50 12.21
C GLY A 54 0.77 2.30 13.34
N SER A 55 -0.07 1.26 13.26
CA SER A 55 -0.98 0.88 14.35
C SER A 55 -0.28 0.08 15.46
N SER A 56 -0.99 -0.26 16.54
CA SER A 56 -0.46 -1.11 17.61
C SER A 56 -0.02 -2.49 17.12
N ASP A 57 -0.74 -3.04 16.14
CA ASP A 57 -0.52 -4.39 15.63
C ASP A 57 0.56 -4.40 14.55
N PHE A 58 0.71 -3.29 13.81
CA PHE A 58 1.70 -3.12 12.75
C PHE A 58 2.49 -1.81 12.89
N PRO A 59 3.33 -1.65 13.95
CA PRO A 59 4.01 -0.39 14.21
C PRO A 59 5.09 -0.04 13.17
N ASP A 60 5.62 -1.03 12.44
CA ASP A 60 6.74 -0.84 11.52
C ASP A 60 6.80 -1.92 10.42
N TRP A 61 7.80 -1.82 9.53
CA TRP A 61 8.00 -2.79 8.46
C TRP A 61 8.36 -4.20 8.96
N GLN A 62 8.96 -4.34 10.15
CA GLN A 62 9.33 -5.65 10.69
C GLN A 62 8.08 -6.44 11.09
N SER A 63 7.11 -5.77 11.71
CA SER A 63 5.81 -6.36 12.05
C SER A 63 5.03 -6.81 10.81
N VAL A 64 5.02 -6.00 9.75
CA VAL A 64 4.41 -6.35 8.45
C VAL A 64 5.13 -7.53 7.82
N TYR A 65 6.46 -7.51 7.78
CA TYR A 65 7.27 -8.59 7.19
C TYR A 65 7.03 -9.92 7.90
N SER A 66 6.91 -9.90 9.23
CA SER A 66 6.66 -11.09 10.04
C SER A 66 5.31 -11.73 9.69
N LEU A 67 4.28 -10.94 9.39
CA LEU A 67 2.99 -11.48 8.93
C LEU A 67 3.06 -12.09 7.53
N LEU A 68 3.87 -11.53 6.64
CA LEU A 68 3.89 -11.91 5.22
C LEU A 68 4.80 -13.11 4.92
N PHE A 69 5.83 -13.33 5.73
CA PHE A 69 6.93 -14.26 5.39
C PHE A 69 7.36 -15.19 6.52
N CYS A 70 6.79 -15.05 7.72
CA CYS A 70 7.04 -15.95 8.86
C CYS A 70 5.82 -16.85 9.07
#